data_AF-A0A9D7URX7-F1
#
_entry.id   AF-A0A9D7URX7-F1
#
_cell.length_a   1.000
_cell.length_b   1.000
_cell.length_c   1.000
_cell.angle_alpha   90.00
_cell.angle_beta   90.00
_cell.angle_gamma   90.00
#
_symmetry.space_group_name_H-M   'P 1'
#
loop_
_entity.id
_entity.type
_entity.pdbx_description
1 polymer ?
#
loop_
_entity_poly.entity_id
_entity_poly.type
_entity_poly.pdbx_seq_one_letter_code
_entity_poly.pdbx_strand_id
1 'polypeptide(L)'
;MTRFIDLSIPITNDVISDPPVMRPQITYMTHDHTWEQIAMFFPGLTRYDLPDGEGWAVESLTLSTHNGTHMDAPWHFHSTTDNGMSPAPSIDEAPLDLFFRPGVKLDFSGMSAGHVVTAAEVEAELNRIAYALQPLDIVLVQSGAVYGTENFTAQGCGMGAEATLYLTERGVQVVGTAAWSWD
;
A
#
# COMPACT_ATOMS: atom_id res chain seq x y z
N MET A 1 -12.79 -24.62 3.05
CA MET A 1 -12.11 -24.02 1.88
C MET A 1 -11.50 -22.71 2.32
N THR A 2 -10.26 -22.44 1.92
CA THR A 2 -9.60 -21.14 2.16
C THR A 2 -10.21 -20.07 1.26
N ARG A 3 -10.46 -18.88 1.78
CA ARG A 3 -10.91 -17.71 1.03
C ARG A 3 -9.76 -16.70 0.95
N PHE A 4 -9.50 -16.20 -0.23
CA PHE A 4 -8.59 -15.06 -0.44
C PHE A 4 -9.42 -13.77 -0.53
N ILE A 5 -8.94 -12.73 0.14
CA ILE A 5 -9.52 -11.38 0.12
C ILE A 5 -8.41 -10.45 -0.33
N ASP A 6 -8.65 -9.73 -1.41
CA ASP A 6 -7.74 -8.69 -1.87
C ASP A 6 -7.93 -7.43 -1.02
N LEU A 7 -6.83 -6.93 -0.47
CA LEU A 7 -6.79 -5.71 0.35
C LEU A 7 -6.14 -4.54 -0.40
N SER A 8 -5.80 -4.72 -1.68
CA SER A 8 -5.16 -3.70 -2.49
C SER A 8 -6.18 -2.74 -3.13
N ILE A 9 -5.77 -1.49 -3.28
CA ILE A 9 -6.46 -0.51 -4.13
C ILE A 9 -5.87 -0.54 -5.54
N PRO A 10 -6.67 -0.25 -6.59
CA PRO A 10 -6.15 -0.19 -7.95
C PRO A 10 -5.18 0.98 -8.11
N ILE A 11 -4.12 0.77 -8.88
CA ILE A 11 -3.31 1.85 -9.42
C ILE A 11 -4.03 2.38 -10.67
N THR A 12 -4.42 3.65 -10.66
CA THR A 12 -5.24 4.27 -11.71
C THR A 12 -4.98 5.76 -11.81
N ASN A 13 -5.27 6.34 -12.98
CA ASN A 13 -5.26 7.79 -13.19
C ASN A 13 -6.50 8.49 -12.63
N ASP A 14 -7.61 7.76 -12.47
CA ASP A 14 -8.94 8.36 -12.34
C ASP A 14 -9.33 8.64 -10.88
N VAL A 15 -8.73 7.92 -9.94
CA VAL A 15 -9.08 8.00 -8.52
C VAL A 15 -8.03 8.82 -7.78
N ILE A 16 -8.48 9.89 -7.13
CA ILE A 16 -7.62 10.74 -6.32
C ILE A 16 -7.40 10.05 -4.97
N SER A 17 -6.23 9.43 -4.81
CA SER A 17 -5.78 8.84 -3.55
C SER A 17 -4.51 9.47 -2.98
N ASP A 18 -3.87 10.37 -3.74
CA ASP A 18 -2.59 10.97 -3.41
C ASP A 18 -2.60 12.49 -3.66
N PRO A 19 -1.74 13.27 -2.95
CA PRO A 19 -1.49 14.66 -3.26
C PRO A 19 -1.12 14.85 -4.75
N PRO A 20 -1.49 15.98 -5.40
CA PRO A 20 -1.33 16.15 -6.84
C PRO A 20 0.06 15.84 -7.41
N VAL A 21 1.13 16.17 -6.68
CA VAL A 21 2.52 15.96 -7.10
C VAL A 21 3.00 14.51 -6.98
N MET A 22 2.26 13.66 -6.27
CA MET A 22 2.60 12.26 -6.02
C MET A 22 1.74 11.29 -6.82
N ARG A 23 0.74 11.75 -7.59
CA ARG A 23 -0.20 10.85 -8.25
C ARG A 23 0.49 9.94 -9.29
N PRO A 24 0.12 8.65 -9.35
CA PRO A 24 0.64 7.77 -10.39
C PRO A 24 0.17 8.22 -11.77
N GLN A 25 0.95 7.89 -12.79
CA GLN A 25 0.62 8.17 -14.18
C GLN A 25 0.68 6.89 -15.00
N ILE A 26 -0.41 6.55 -15.67
CA ILE A 26 -0.52 5.41 -16.57
C ILE A 26 -0.82 5.93 -17.98
N THR A 27 0.03 5.58 -18.92
CA THR A 27 -0.22 5.82 -20.35
C THR A 27 -0.66 4.51 -20.98
N TYR A 28 -1.93 4.46 -21.41
CA TYR A 28 -2.51 3.31 -22.09
C TYR A 28 -2.27 3.40 -23.60
N MET A 29 -1.77 2.33 -24.20
CA MET A 29 -1.59 2.20 -25.64
C MET A 29 -2.42 1.02 -26.15
N THR A 30 -3.25 1.28 -27.16
CA THR A 30 -4.21 0.30 -27.67
C THR A 30 -3.70 -0.40 -28.92
N HIS A 31 -4.31 -1.55 -29.24
CA HIS A 31 -4.04 -2.34 -30.44
C HIS A 31 -3.99 -1.50 -31.74
N ASP A 32 -4.87 -0.51 -31.86
CA ASP A 32 -4.98 0.32 -33.08
C ASP A 32 -3.77 1.26 -33.28
N HIS A 33 -3.05 1.59 -32.21
CA HIS A 33 -1.99 2.61 -32.22
C HIS A 33 -0.58 2.03 -32.06
N THR A 34 -0.47 0.77 -31.65
CA THR A 34 0.83 0.13 -31.34
C THR A 34 1.38 -0.75 -32.46
N TRP A 35 0.64 -0.95 -33.55
CA TRP A 35 1.15 -1.70 -34.71
C TRP A 35 2.43 -1.07 -35.29
N GLU A 36 2.56 0.26 -35.23
CA GLU A 36 3.77 0.99 -35.65
C GLU A 36 4.99 0.61 -34.79
N GLN A 37 4.78 0.32 -33.51
CA GLN A 37 5.86 -0.12 -32.61
C GLN A 37 6.38 -1.49 -33.00
N ILE A 38 5.48 -2.40 -33.40
CA ILE A 38 5.87 -3.71 -33.93
C ILE A 38 6.65 -3.51 -35.22
N ALA A 39 6.19 -2.64 -36.11
CA ALA A 39 6.85 -2.36 -37.39
C ALA A 39 8.31 -1.85 -37.21
N MET A 40 8.63 -1.16 -36.10
CA MET A 40 10.01 -0.75 -35.80
C MET A 40 10.99 -1.93 -35.67
N PHE A 41 10.52 -3.10 -35.22
CA PHE A 41 11.37 -4.29 -35.08
C PHE A 41 11.50 -5.11 -36.36
N PHE A 42 10.63 -4.87 -37.36
CA PHE A 42 10.54 -5.67 -38.58
C PHE A 42 10.51 -4.78 -39.82
N PRO A 43 11.67 -4.43 -40.40
CA PRO A 43 11.74 -3.58 -41.58
C PRO A 43 10.88 -4.10 -42.74
N GLY A 44 9.99 -3.25 -43.24
CA GLY A 44 9.08 -3.57 -44.35
C GLY A 44 7.72 -4.13 -43.93
N LEU A 45 7.52 -4.42 -42.63
CA LEU A 45 6.20 -4.77 -42.11
C LEU A 45 5.23 -3.60 -42.27
N THR A 46 4.05 -3.89 -42.80
CA THR A 46 2.93 -2.94 -42.87
C THR A 46 1.82 -3.37 -41.93
N ARG A 47 0.89 -2.45 -41.65
CA ARG A 47 -0.29 -2.77 -40.84
C ARG A 47 -1.06 -3.99 -41.36
N TYR A 48 -1.17 -4.17 -42.68
CA TYR A 48 -1.95 -5.26 -43.28
C TYR A 48 -1.29 -6.63 -43.17
N ASP A 49 -0.01 -6.69 -42.79
CA ASP A 49 0.70 -7.94 -42.55
C ASP A 49 0.42 -8.49 -41.13
N LEU A 50 -0.18 -7.68 -40.25
CA LEU A 50 -0.60 -8.09 -38.91
C LEU A 50 -2.04 -8.62 -38.93
N PRO A 51 -2.35 -9.66 -38.12
CA PRO A 51 -3.72 -10.10 -37.92
C PRO A 51 -4.61 -8.92 -37.53
N ASP A 52 -5.67 -8.70 -38.31
CA ASP A 52 -6.63 -7.60 -38.14
C ASP A 52 -6.02 -6.18 -38.10
N GLY A 53 -4.75 -6.05 -38.48
CA GLY A 53 -3.99 -4.80 -38.40
C GLY A 53 -3.71 -4.33 -36.97
N GLU A 54 -3.72 -5.25 -36.01
CA GLU A 54 -3.62 -4.94 -34.58
C GLU A 54 -2.20 -5.10 -34.03
N GLY A 55 -1.79 -4.14 -33.19
CA GLY A 55 -0.59 -4.21 -32.36
C GLY A 55 -0.85 -4.79 -30.96
N TRP A 56 0.07 -4.56 -30.01
CA TRP A 56 -0.12 -4.97 -28.61
C TRP A 56 -0.87 -3.92 -27.80
N ALA A 57 -1.77 -4.33 -26.91
CA ALA A 57 -2.22 -3.45 -25.83
C ALA A 57 -1.14 -3.44 -24.74
N VAL A 58 -0.55 -2.28 -24.48
CA VAL A 58 0.52 -2.11 -23.48
C VAL A 58 0.31 -0.83 -22.70
N GLU A 59 0.87 -0.80 -21.50
CA GLU A 59 0.77 0.34 -20.60
C GLU A 59 2.17 0.75 -20.13
N SER A 60 2.40 2.05 -20.01
CA SER A 60 3.58 2.60 -19.36
C SER A 60 3.17 3.27 -18.07
N LEU A 61 3.82 2.90 -16.97
CA LEU A 61 3.52 3.41 -15.64
C LEU A 61 4.70 4.23 -15.11
N THR A 62 4.40 5.41 -14.58
CA THR A 62 5.31 6.20 -13.73
C THR A 62 4.68 6.32 -12.35
N LEU A 63 5.36 5.80 -11.34
CA LEU A 63 4.86 5.76 -9.96
C LEU A 63 5.99 5.92 -8.95
N SER A 64 5.63 6.37 -7.75
CA SER A 64 6.43 6.26 -6.54
C SER A 64 6.25 4.87 -5.91
N THR A 65 7.24 4.41 -5.14
CA THR A 65 7.10 3.22 -4.26
C THR A 65 6.06 3.41 -3.16
N HIS A 66 5.56 4.63 -2.97
CA HIS A 66 4.53 5.00 -1.99
C HIS A 66 3.15 5.26 -2.62
N ASN A 67 2.92 4.86 -3.88
CA ASN A 67 1.60 4.94 -4.50
C ASN A 67 0.81 3.64 -4.31
N GLY A 68 -0.51 3.79 -4.15
CA GLY A 68 -1.41 2.66 -3.97
C GLY A 68 -1.23 1.96 -2.62
N THR A 69 -1.67 0.71 -2.52
CA THR A 69 -1.35 -0.14 -1.37
C THR A 69 0.12 -0.52 -1.43
N HIS A 70 0.91 -0.08 -0.46
CA HIS A 70 2.37 -0.20 -0.49
C HIS A 70 2.94 -0.58 0.88
N MET A 71 4.27 -0.70 0.96
CA MET A 71 5.01 -1.07 2.16
C MET A 71 6.19 -0.11 2.36
N ASP A 72 6.28 0.46 3.56
CA ASP A 72 7.40 1.31 3.96
C ASP A 72 8.43 0.49 4.73
N ALA A 73 9.64 0.39 4.19
CA ALA A 73 10.78 -0.18 4.90
C ALA A 73 11.34 0.84 5.92
N PRO A 74 12.08 0.41 6.97
CA PRO A 74 12.70 1.33 7.93
C PRO A 74 13.52 2.46 7.30
N TRP A 75 14.18 2.19 6.17
CA TRP A 75 14.91 3.18 5.37
C TRP A 75 14.07 4.40 4.96
N HIS A 76 12.75 4.24 4.78
CA HIS A 76 11.83 5.34 4.46
C HIS A 76 11.86 6.44 5.55
N PHE A 77 11.93 6.04 6.82
CA PHE A 77 11.83 6.94 7.95
C PHE A 77 13.18 7.54 8.36
N HIS A 78 14.26 6.76 8.26
CA HIS A 78 15.60 7.22 8.62
C HIS A 78 16.68 6.37 7.95
N SER A 79 17.87 6.95 7.71
CA SER A 79 18.98 6.24 7.06
C SER A 79 19.68 5.21 7.97
N THR A 80 19.42 5.25 9.27
CA THR A 80 20.03 4.38 10.28
C THR A 80 19.02 3.96 11.35
N THR A 81 19.29 2.80 11.97
CA THR A 81 18.55 2.21 13.10
C THR A 81 19.47 2.11 14.33
N ASP A 82 18.95 1.60 15.46
CA ASP A 82 19.71 1.37 16.68
C ASP A 82 20.50 2.60 17.15
N ASN A 83 19.82 3.76 17.21
CA ASN A 83 20.42 5.06 17.54
C ASN A 83 21.64 5.42 16.66
N GLY A 84 21.60 5.04 15.38
CA GLY A 84 22.67 5.33 14.43
C GLY A 84 23.75 4.24 14.32
N MET A 85 23.60 3.13 15.04
CA MET A 85 24.62 2.07 15.05
C MET A 85 24.63 1.22 13.78
N SER A 86 23.54 1.15 13.02
CA SER A 86 23.43 0.33 11.81
C SER A 86 22.65 1.06 10.71
N PRO A 87 22.94 0.83 9.42
CA PRO A 87 22.10 1.29 8.33
C PRO A 87 20.66 0.78 8.49
N ALA A 88 19.67 1.58 8.12
CA ALA A 88 18.30 1.11 8.08
C ALA A 88 18.11 0.20 6.86
N PRO A 89 17.50 -0.99 7.02
CA PRO A 89 17.33 -1.91 5.90
C PRO A 89 16.35 -1.34 4.87
N SER A 90 16.68 -1.54 3.58
CA SER A 90 15.75 -1.30 2.47
C SER A 90 14.82 -2.50 2.27
N ILE A 91 13.75 -2.31 1.48
CA ILE A 91 12.68 -3.32 1.34
C ILE A 91 13.17 -4.65 0.74
N ASP A 92 14.20 -4.61 -0.11
CA ASP A 92 14.81 -5.78 -0.74
C ASP A 92 15.67 -6.62 0.23
N GLU A 93 16.02 -6.06 1.40
CA GLU A 93 16.74 -6.76 2.47
C GLU A 93 15.79 -7.44 3.47
N ALA A 94 14.49 -7.14 3.42
CA ALA A 94 13.51 -7.67 4.35
C ALA A 94 13.19 -9.15 4.08
N PRO A 95 13.26 -10.04 5.09
CA PRO A 95 12.88 -11.43 4.91
C PRO A 95 11.36 -11.56 4.64
N LEU A 96 10.99 -12.31 3.60
CA LEU A 96 9.60 -12.50 3.16
C LEU A 96 8.66 -13.02 4.27
N ASP A 97 9.20 -13.77 5.22
CA ASP A 97 8.47 -14.32 6.37
C ASP A 97 7.94 -13.23 7.32
N LEU A 98 8.38 -11.97 7.20
CA LEU A 98 7.74 -10.84 7.91
C LEU A 98 6.37 -10.48 7.32
N PHE A 99 6.18 -10.72 6.02
CA PHE A 99 4.98 -10.30 5.28
C PHE A 99 3.97 -11.42 5.06
N PHE A 100 4.31 -12.65 5.46
CA PHE A 100 3.43 -13.82 5.37
C PHE A 100 3.17 -14.43 6.74
N ARG A 101 2.41 -13.69 7.57
CA ARG A 101 2.12 -14.00 8.97
C ARG A 101 0.63 -13.93 9.27
N PRO A 102 0.17 -14.44 10.43
CA PRO A 102 -1.20 -14.20 10.89
C PRO A 102 -1.50 -12.70 10.92
N GLY A 103 -2.65 -12.32 10.35
CA GLY A 103 -3.13 -10.94 10.32
C GLY A 103 -4.23 -10.71 11.34
N VAL A 104 -4.19 -9.57 12.03
CA VAL A 104 -5.19 -9.12 13.00
C VAL A 104 -5.76 -7.79 12.53
N LYS A 105 -7.09 -7.73 12.36
CA LYS A 105 -7.78 -6.49 12.01
C LYS A 105 -8.26 -5.78 13.27
N LEU A 106 -7.85 -4.53 13.48
CA LEU A 106 -8.39 -3.63 14.50
C LEU A 106 -9.34 -2.64 13.83
N ASP A 107 -10.58 -2.54 14.33
CA ASP A 107 -11.60 -1.67 13.73
C ASP A 107 -11.76 -0.37 14.51
N PHE A 108 -11.22 0.71 13.96
CA PHE A 108 -11.33 2.07 14.50
C PHE A 108 -12.16 2.98 13.59
N SER A 109 -12.94 2.42 12.66
CA SER A 109 -13.67 3.19 11.66
C SER A 109 -14.79 4.08 12.22
N GLY A 110 -15.17 3.88 13.49
CA GLY A 110 -16.11 4.75 14.21
C GLY A 110 -15.47 6.01 14.80
N MET A 111 -14.14 6.14 14.77
CA MET A 111 -13.44 7.32 15.29
C MET A 111 -13.52 8.49 14.32
N SER A 112 -13.45 9.72 14.85
CA SER A 112 -13.41 10.92 14.01
C SER A 112 -12.12 10.99 13.21
N ALA A 113 -12.17 11.56 12.01
CA ALA A 113 -10.97 11.88 11.25
C ALA A 113 -10.00 12.73 12.07
N GLY A 114 -8.71 12.37 12.07
CA GLY A 114 -7.67 13.01 12.88
C GLY A 114 -7.67 12.63 14.37
N HIS A 115 -8.52 11.70 14.81
CA HIS A 115 -8.37 11.09 16.13
C HIS A 115 -7.05 10.33 16.20
N VAL A 116 -6.34 10.47 17.32
CA VAL A 116 -5.06 9.79 17.56
C VAL A 116 -5.33 8.61 18.48
N VAL A 117 -5.27 7.41 17.91
CA VAL A 117 -5.49 6.15 18.65
C VAL A 117 -4.39 5.96 19.69
N THR A 118 -4.80 5.60 20.89
CA THR A 118 -3.94 5.38 22.06
C THR A 118 -3.69 3.89 22.33
N ALA A 119 -2.70 3.59 23.19
CA ALA A 119 -2.45 2.21 23.63
C ALA A 119 -3.67 1.56 24.31
N ALA A 120 -4.42 2.33 25.10
CA ALA A 120 -5.62 1.85 25.79
C ALA A 120 -6.75 1.48 24.82
N GLU A 121 -6.89 2.20 23.72
CA GLU A 121 -7.88 1.89 22.68
C GLU A 121 -7.50 0.64 21.88
N VAL A 122 -6.20 0.45 21.61
CA VAL A 122 -5.69 -0.81 21.03
C VAL A 122 -5.97 -1.99 21.95
N GLU A 123 -5.66 -1.87 23.24
CA GLU A 123 -5.95 -2.91 24.22
C GLU A 123 -7.44 -3.21 24.32
N ALA A 124 -8.30 -2.18 24.35
CA ALA A 124 -9.74 -2.32 24.37
C ALA A 124 -10.27 -3.06 23.13
N GLU A 125 -9.75 -2.73 21.95
CA GLU A 125 -10.15 -3.37 20.70
C GLU A 125 -9.71 -4.83 20.63
N LEU A 126 -8.47 -5.14 21.05
CA LEU A 126 -7.97 -6.51 21.18
C LEU A 126 -8.84 -7.35 22.12
N ASN A 127 -9.23 -6.77 23.27
CA ASN A 127 -10.15 -7.40 24.21
C ASN A 127 -11.54 -7.64 23.60
N ARG A 128 -12.07 -6.67 22.85
CA ARG A 128 -13.37 -6.78 22.18
C ARG A 128 -13.41 -7.94 21.18
N ILE A 129 -12.34 -8.13 20.41
CA ILE A 129 -12.21 -9.24 19.46
C ILE A 129 -11.70 -10.54 20.11
N ALA A 130 -11.46 -10.53 21.42
CA ALA A 130 -10.93 -11.65 22.22
C ALA A 130 -9.62 -12.23 21.63
N TYR A 131 -8.70 -11.35 21.24
CA TYR A 131 -7.43 -11.73 20.62
C TYR A 131 -6.23 -11.30 21.46
N ALA A 132 -5.30 -12.23 21.68
CA ALA A 132 -4.02 -11.96 22.32
C ALA A 132 -2.92 -11.95 21.26
N LEU A 133 -2.31 -10.77 21.04
CA LEU A 133 -1.21 -10.59 20.08
C LEU A 133 -0.10 -11.62 20.30
N GLN A 134 0.36 -12.22 19.20
CA GLN A 134 1.57 -13.01 19.14
C GLN A 134 2.69 -12.20 18.47
N PRO A 135 3.96 -12.44 18.83
CA PRO A 135 5.08 -11.87 18.10
C PRO A 135 4.96 -12.15 16.60
N LEU A 136 5.25 -11.13 15.78
CA LEU A 136 5.18 -11.14 14.32
C LEU A 136 3.76 -11.22 13.72
N ASP A 137 2.70 -11.07 14.52
CA ASP A 137 1.37 -10.78 13.95
C ASP A 137 1.43 -9.49 13.11
N ILE A 138 0.70 -9.48 11.99
CA ILE A 138 0.52 -8.30 11.14
C ILE A 138 -0.74 -7.57 11.61
N VAL A 139 -0.61 -6.33 12.07
CA VAL A 139 -1.75 -5.54 12.54
C VAL A 139 -2.26 -4.63 11.42
N LEU A 140 -3.52 -4.79 11.04
CA LEU A 140 -4.18 -4.00 10.00
C LEU A 140 -5.30 -3.15 10.62
N VAL A 141 -5.22 -1.84 10.44
CA VAL A 141 -6.13 -0.86 11.01
C VAL A 141 -7.16 -0.42 9.98
N GLN A 142 -8.43 -0.65 10.30
CA GLN A 142 -9.55 -0.05 9.59
C GLN A 142 -9.82 1.34 10.19
N SER A 143 -9.23 2.37 9.60
CA SER A 143 -9.19 3.75 10.14
C SER A 143 -10.46 4.57 9.91
N GLY A 144 -11.36 4.09 9.04
CA GLY A 144 -12.54 4.83 8.60
C GLY A 144 -12.32 5.74 7.39
N ALA A 145 -11.10 5.79 6.83
CA ALA A 145 -10.84 6.47 5.56
C ALA A 145 -11.56 5.77 4.40
N VAL A 146 -12.13 6.55 3.47
CA VAL A 146 -12.88 6.04 2.32
C VAL A 146 -12.15 6.38 1.02
N TYR A 147 -11.56 5.36 0.41
CA TYR A 147 -10.83 5.46 -0.85
C TYR A 147 -11.69 6.11 -1.96
N GLY A 148 -11.07 7.02 -2.71
CA GLY A 148 -11.66 7.69 -3.88
C GLY A 148 -12.58 8.87 -3.59
N THR A 149 -12.72 9.26 -2.32
CA THR A 149 -13.35 10.53 -1.96
C THR A 149 -12.38 11.71 -2.17
N GLU A 150 -12.91 12.92 -2.44
CA GLU A 150 -12.08 14.11 -2.73
C GLU A 150 -11.06 14.45 -1.62
N ASN A 151 -11.39 14.13 -0.36
CA ASN A 151 -10.55 14.40 0.81
C ASN A 151 -9.93 13.14 1.42
N PHE A 152 -9.77 12.05 0.65
CA PHE A 152 -9.24 10.78 1.17
C PHE A 152 -7.95 10.94 2.00
N THR A 153 -7.02 11.78 1.55
CA THR A 153 -5.71 11.98 2.21
C THR A 153 -5.79 12.61 3.61
N ALA A 154 -6.95 13.17 3.98
CA ALA A 154 -7.18 13.78 5.29
C ALA A 154 -8.23 13.00 6.13
N GLN A 155 -8.61 11.80 5.70
CA GLN A 155 -9.60 10.97 6.38
C GLN A 155 -8.96 9.88 7.24
N GLY A 156 -9.77 9.38 8.17
CA GLY A 156 -9.41 8.29 9.07
C GLY A 156 -8.76 8.79 10.36
N CYS A 157 -8.75 7.92 11.37
CA CYS A 157 -7.91 8.10 12.54
C CYS A 157 -6.45 7.74 12.23
N GLY A 158 -5.53 8.33 12.99
CA GLY A 158 -4.11 8.01 12.99
C GLY A 158 -3.72 7.20 14.21
N MET A 159 -2.60 6.49 14.13
CA MET A 159 -2.08 5.63 15.20
C MET A 159 -0.99 6.37 15.98
N GLY A 160 -1.30 6.81 17.19
CA GLY A 160 -0.36 7.59 17.98
C GLY A 160 0.88 6.80 18.42
N ALA A 161 1.88 7.53 18.92
CA ALA A 161 3.13 6.94 19.43
C ALA A 161 2.87 5.87 20.50
N GLU A 162 1.92 6.10 21.41
CA GLU A 162 1.55 5.11 22.43
C GLU A 162 1.01 3.82 21.82
N ALA A 163 0.12 3.92 20.83
CA ALA A 163 -0.45 2.75 20.16
C ALA A 163 0.64 1.99 19.37
N THR A 164 1.48 2.71 18.65
CA THR A 164 2.60 2.14 17.88
C THR A 164 3.57 1.39 18.81
N LEU A 165 4.02 2.03 19.89
CA LEU A 165 4.91 1.42 20.87
C LEU A 165 4.26 0.20 21.56
N TYR A 166 2.98 0.29 21.91
CA TYR A 166 2.24 -0.83 22.52
C TYR A 166 2.29 -2.09 21.66
N LEU A 167 2.13 -1.94 20.33
CA LEU A 167 2.23 -3.03 19.36
C LEU A 167 3.67 -3.54 19.23
N THR A 168 4.64 -2.63 19.07
CA THR A 168 6.07 -2.98 18.91
C THR A 168 6.62 -3.73 20.12
N GLU A 169 6.30 -3.29 21.34
CA GLU A 169 6.71 -3.95 22.60
C GLU A 169 6.19 -5.38 22.73
N ARG A 170 5.13 -5.74 21.99
CA ARG A 170 4.54 -7.09 21.92
C ARG A 170 5.08 -7.91 20.75
N GLY A 171 6.07 -7.40 20.04
CA GLY A 171 6.76 -8.09 18.96
C GLY A 171 6.08 -7.98 17.59
N VAL A 172 5.10 -7.08 17.43
CA VAL A 172 4.58 -6.72 16.11
C VAL A 172 5.66 -5.97 15.34
N GLN A 173 5.90 -6.36 14.09
CA GLN A 173 6.90 -5.74 13.21
C GLN A 173 6.31 -5.12 11.94
N VAL A 174 5.11 -5.55 11.55
CA VAL A 174 4.43 -5.05 10.36
C VAL A 174 3.06 -4.55 10.78
N VAL A 175 2.79 -3.31 10.44
CA VAL A 175 1.50 -2.65 10.65
C VAL A 175 1.01 -2.05 9.33
N GLY A 176 -0.29 -1.88 9.20
CA GLY A 176 -0.89 -1.24 8.04
C GLY A 176 -2.17 -0.51 8.40
N THR A 177 -2.54 0.49 7.59
CA THR A 177 -3.75 1.30 7.77
C THR A 177 -4.49 1.44 6.44
N ALA A 178 -5.80 1.63 6.51
CA ALA A 178 -6.63 1.98 5.36
C ALA A 178 -6.60 3.50 5.03
N ALA A 179 -5.97 4.33 5.88
CA ALA A 179 -5.76 5.76 5.62
C ALA A 179 -4.52 5.99 4.73
N TRP A 180 -4.33 7.24 4.30
CA TRP A 180 -3.16 7.64 3.50
C TRP A 180 -1.84 7.65 4.32
N SER A 181 -1.94 7.83 5.64
CA SER A 181 -0.81 7.83 6.58
C SER A 181 -1.13 6.95 7.78
N TRP A 182 -0.09 6.34 8.37
CA TRP A 182 -0.18 5.61 9.64
C TRP A 182 -0.50 6.54 10.82
N ASP A 183 0.18 7.68 10.88
CA ASP A 183 0.05 8.71 11.92
C ASP A 183 -1.03 9.74 11.59
#